data_AF-A0A162SQ86-F1
#
_entry.id   AF-A0A162SQ86-F1
#
_cell.length_a   1.000
_cell.length_b   1.000
_cell.length_c   1.000
_cell.angle_alpha   90.00
_cell.angle_beta   90.00
_cell.angle_gamma   90.00
#
_symmetry.space_group_name_H-M   'P 1'
#
loop_
_entity.id
_entity.type
_entity.pdbx_description
1 polymer ?
#
loop_
_entity_poly.entity_id
_entity_poly.type
_entity_poly.pdbx_seq_one_letter_code
_entity_poly.pdbx_strand_id
1 'polypeptide(L)'
;MEDFLDVGLAWISVAIASLLCIIYILRKLILKTKGKNKFIISLNKILRKVHKPLGVLLIITGLTHGIFSSVSVLSLNLGTITWVIAILLTLTWMFRKSLKGWIYYHRILSVIFALVLIAHIIQVTGVFNNKNNQPLGDTNKAPQQESNNTPSANVPNTNIPNSRNPSPNTNTKQQKYRDGTYTGVATGYNPNLTVAVTIKNDIITNIQIVSSNETRPRNAFSVIPSEIIQAQSTNVAAVSRATRSSNGIKDAVSNALSKAAI
;
A
#
# COMPACT_ATOMS: atom_id res chain seq x y z
N MET A 1 11.02 -4.76 -10.29
CA MET A 1 10.82 -6.08 -9.63
C MET A 1 9.57 -6.06 -8.75
N GLU A 2 9.44 -5.08 -7.85
CA GLU A 2 8.28 -4.93 -6.96
C GLU A 2 6.91 -4.84 -7.67
N ASP A 3 6.79 -4.14 -8.82
CA ASP A 3 5.51 -4.08 -9.57
C ASP A 3 5.07 -5.44 -10.13
N PHE A 4 6.04 -6.23 -10.57
CA PHE A 4 5.79 -7.58 -11.05
C PHE A 4 5.41 -8.51 -9.89
N LEU A 5 6.04 -8.33 -8.73
CA LEU A 5 5.70 -9.09 -7.52
C LEU A 5 4.33 -8.73 -6.95
N ASP A 6 3.92 -7.46 -7.03
CA ASP A 6 2.59 -7.05 -6.55
C ASP A 6 1.50 -7.42 -7.57
N VAL A 7 1.55 -6.85 -8.78
CA VAL A 7 0.47 -6.99 -9.77
C VAL A 7 0.59 -8.29 -10.58
N GLY A 8 1.81 -8.68 -10.96
CA GLY A 8 2.05 -9.88 -11.76
C GLY A 8 1.67 -11.17 -11.02
N LEU A 9 2.09 -11.32 -9.76
CA LEU A 9 1.71 -12.48 -8.94
C LEU A 9 0.21 -12.54 -8.65
N ALA A 10 -0.47 -11.39 -8.57
CA ALA A 10 -1.92 -11.34 -8.45
C ALA A 10 -2.60 -11.98 -9.67
N TRP A 11 -2.21 -11.55 -10.88
CA TRP A 11 -2.77 -12.11 -12.12
C TRP A 11 -2.42 -13.58 -12.32
N ILE A 12 -1.22 -14.01 -11.92
CA ILE A 12 -0.84 -15.43 -11.92
C ILE A 12 -1.76 -16.22 -10.97
N SER A 13 -2.03 -15.70 -9.77
CA SER A 13 -2.93 -16.33 -8.80
C SER A 13 -4.36 -16.43 -9.35
N VAL A 14 -4.86 -15.39 -10.01
CA VAL A 14 -6.18 -15.39 -10.67
C VAL A 14 -6.22 -16.41 -11.82
N ALA A 15 -5.17 -16.52 -12.63
CA ALA A 15 -5.09 -17.49 -13.71
C ALA A 15 -5.11 -18.93 -13.15
N ILE A 16 -4.34 -19.20 -12.09
CA ILE A 16 -4.35 -20.50 -11.41
C ILE A 16 -5.74 -20.80 -10.85
N ALA A 17 -6.36 -19.86 -10.12
CA ALA A 17 -7.68 -20.04 -9.54
C ALA A 17 -8.75 -20.32 -10.62
N SER A 18 -8.67 -19.63 -11.76
CA SER A 18 -9.55 -19.86 -12.92
C SER A 18 -9.35 -21.25 -13.51
N LEU A 19 -8.09 -21.69 -13.64
CA LEU A 19 -7.74 -23.03 -14.08
C LEU A 19 -8.20 -24.11 -13.09
N LEU A 20 -8.27 -23.82 -11.79
CA LEU A 20 -8.84 -24.74 -10.81
C LEU A 20 -10.37 -24.84 -10.94
N CYS A 21 -11.05 -23.71 -11.19
CA CYS A 21 -12.50 -23.68 -11.39
C CYS A 21 -12.93 -24.40 -12.69
N ILE A 22 -12.15 -24.29 -13.77
CA ILE A 22 -12.50 -24.92 -15.05
C ILE A 22 -12.57 -26.45 -14.95
N ILE A 23 -11.83 -27.08 -14.03
CA ILE A 23 -11.88 -28.53 -13.78
C ILE A 23 -13.30 -28.96 -13.39
N TYR A 24 -13.96 -28.18 -12.54
CA TYR A 24 -15.33 -28.44 -12.12
C TYR A 24 -16.30 -28.37 -13.31
N ILE A 25 -16.14 -27.36 -14.17
CA ILE A 25 -16.95 -27.16 -15.38
C ILE A 25 -16.73 -28.32 -16.37
N LEU A 26 -15.47 -28.68 -16.64
CA LEU A 26 -15.11 -29.81 -17.50
C LEU A 26 -15.76 -31.11 -17.03
N ARG A 27 -15.78 -31.37 -15.71
CA ARG A 27 -16.46 -32.54 -15.16
C ARG A 27 -17.96 -32.52 -15.44
N LYS A 28 -18.62 -31.36 -15.30
CA LYS A 28 -20.04 -31.19 -15.60
C LYS A 28 -20.33 -31.39 -17.10
N LEU A 29 -19.45 -30.91 -17.98
CA LEU A 29 -19.55 -31.12 -19.42
C LEU A 29 -19.38 -32.58 -19.83
N ILE A 30 -18.46 -33.33 -19.21
CA ILE A 30 -18.30 -34.78 -19.45
C ILE A 30 -19.59 -35.53 -19.10
N LEU A 31 -20.23 -35.19 -17.98
CA LEU A 31 -21.51 -35.78 -17.58
C LEU A 31 -22.62 -35.45 -18.58
N LYS A 32 -22.72 -34.18 -19.03
CA LYS A 32 -23.71 -33.75 -20.03
C LYS A 32 -23.53 -34.43 -21.38
N THR A 33 -22.28 -34.63 -21.81
CA THR A 33 -21.95 -35.27 -23.10
C THR A 33 -21.92 -36.81 -23.01
N LYS A 34 -22.26 -37.40 -21.85
CA LYS A 34 -22.14 -38.84 -21.58
C LYS A 34 -20.76 -39.42 -21.95
N GLY A 35 -19.70 -38.61 -21.81
CA GLY A 35 -18.34 -39.03 -22.14
C GLY A 35 -18.05 -39.27 -23.62
N LYS A 36 -18.87 -38.76 -24.55
CA LYS A 36 -18.65 -38.96 -25.99
C LYS A 36 -17.41 -38.25 -26.52
N ASN A 37 -17.00 -37.13 -25.92
CA ASN A 37 -15.86 -36.35 -26.39
C ASN A 37 -14.55 -36.80 -25.72
N LYS A 38 -13.72 -37.55 -26.45
CA LYS A 38 -12.42 -38.06 -25.99
C LYS A 38 -11.44 -36.93 -25.59
N PHE A 39 -11.47 -35.79 -26.28
CA PHE A 39 -10.59 -34.65 -25.97
C PHE A 39 -10.89 -34.07 -24.59
N ILE A 40 -12.16 -33.84 -24.25
CA ILE A 40 -12.57 -33.29 -22.94
C ILE A 40 -12.18 -34.25 -21.81
N ILE A 41 -12.31 -35.57 -22.03
CA ILE A 41 -11.89 -36.59 -21.06
C ILE A 41 -10.38 -36.54 -20.82
N SER A 42 -9.59 -36.50 -21.90
CA SER A 42 -8.12 -36.41 -21.82
C SER A 42 -7.68 -35.14 -21.10
N LEU A 43 -8.25 -33.99 -21.47
CA LEU A 43 -7.96 -32.71 -20.84
C LEU A 43 -8.28 -32.73 -19.34
N ASN A 44 -9.47 -33.21 -18.95
CA ASN A 44 -9.85 -33.35 -17.55
C ASN A 44 -8.94 -34.31 -16.77
N LYS A 45 -8.40 -35.36 -17.41
CA LYS A 45 -7.44 -36.27 -16.75
C LYS A 45 -6.13 -35.56 -16.44
N ILE A 46 -5.59 -34.79 -17.39
CA ILE A 46 -4.37 -34.00 -17.20
C ILE A 46 -4.59 -32.94 -16.12
N LEU A 47 -5.68 -32.18 -16.23
CA LEU A 47 -5.96 -31.05 -15.34
C LEU A 47 -6.18 -31.49 -13.88
N ARG A 48 -6.84 -32.63 -13.66
CA ARG A 48 -6.97 -33.23 -12.31
C ARG A 48 -5.64 -33.71 -11.73
N LYS A 49 -4.68 -34.11 -12.56
CA LYS A 49 -3.34 -34.53 -12.09
C LYS A 49 -2.57 -33.33 -11.53
N VAL A 50 -2.66 -32.18 -12.21
CA VAL A 50 -1.98 -30.94 -11.80
C VAL A 50 -2.78 -30.10 -10.78
N HIS A 51 -4.06 -30.40 -10.55
CA HIS A 51 -4.89 -29.66 -9.59
C HIS A 51 -4.28 -29.53 -8.19
N LYS A 52 -3.77 -30.63 -7.63
CA LYS A 52 -3.22 -30.64 -6.27
C LYS A 52 -2.01 -29.70 -6.12
N PRO A 53 -0.95 -29.81 -6.95
CA PRO A 53 0.17 -28.87 -6.86
C PRO A 53 -0.26 -27.42 -7.19
N LEU A 54 -1.22 -27.21 -8.10
CA LEU A 54 -1.76 -25.88 -8.38
C LEU A 54 -2.48 -25.25 -7.18
N GLY A 55 -3.16 -26.04 -6.35
CA GLY A 55 -3.79 -25.55 -5.12
C GLY A 55 -2.76 -25.06 -4.10
N VAL A 56 -1.64 -25.78 -3.95
CA VAL A 56 -0.54 -25.34 -3.08
C VAL A 56 0.13 -24.09 -3.65
N LEU A 57 0.37 -24.07 -4.97
CA LEU A 57 0.95 -22.91 -5.65
C LEU A 57 0.09 -21.67 -5.47
N LEU A 58 -1.23 -21.79 -5.56
CA LEU A 58 -2.18 -20.69 -5.33
C LEU A 58 -2.04 -20.06 -3.92
N ILE A 59 -1.81 -20.88 -2.89
CA ILE A 59 -1.59 -20.38 -1.52
C ILE A 59 -0.28 -19.59 -1.44
N ILE A 60 0.79 -20.09 -2.06
CA ILE A 60 2.09 -19.45 -2.06
C ILE A 60 2.03 -18.12 -2.81
N THR A 61 1.52 -18.12 -4.05
CA THR A 61 1.42 -16.90 -4.85
C THR A 61 0.48 -15.88 -4.21
N GLY A 62 -0.63 -16.34 -3.63
CA GLY A 62 -1.57 -15.49 -2.90
C GLY A 62 -0.98 -14.89 -1.62
N LEU A 63 -0.19 -15.67 -0.86
CA LEU A 63 0.50 -15.17 0.34
C LEU A 63 1.56 -14.12 -0.04
N THR A 64 2.37 -14.41 -1.07
CA THR A 64 3.38 -13.48 -1.56
C THR A 64 2.71 -12.17 -1.98
N HIS A 65 1.69 -12.23 -2.84
CA HIS A 65 0.94 -11.03 -3.22
C HIS A 65 0.38 -10.28 -1.97
N GLY A 66 -0.22 -10.99 -1.01
CA GLY A 66 -0.73 -10.38 0.22
C GLY A 66 0.33 -9.65 1.07
N ILE A 67 1.54 -10.21 1.17
CA ILE A 67 2.65 -9.59 1.92
C ILE A 67 3.09 -8.28 1.24
N PHE A 68 3.24 -8.28 -0.08
CA PHE A 68 3.67 -7.10 -0.83
C PHE A 68 2.55 -6.08 -1.06
N SER A 69 1.28 -6.50 -0.95
CA SER A 69 0.14 -5.62 -1.16
C SER A 69 0.10 -4.44 -0.16
N SER A 70 -0.53 -3.35 -0.57
CA SER A 70 -0.68 -2.15 0.26
C SER A 70 -1.65 -2.33 1.44
N VAL A 71 -2.30 -3.48 1.63
CA VAL A 71 -3.28 -3.71 2.70
C VAL A 71 -2.81 -4.85 3.61
N SER A 72 -2.74 -4.62 4.93
CA SER A 72 -2.20 -5.60 5.88
C SER A 72 -2.92 -6.96 5.80
N VAL A 73 -2.15 -8.05 5.75
CA VAL A 73 -2.65 -9.45 5.70
C VAL A 73 -3.51 -9.80 6.93
N LEU A 74 -3.33 -9.10 8.05
CA LEU A 74 -4.10 -9.28 9.28
C LEU A 74 -5.38 -8.44 9.36
N SER A 75 -5.64 -7.58 8.36
CA SER A 75 -6.92 -6.85 8.30
C SER A 75 -8.01 -7.73 7.68
N LEU A 76 -9.25 -7.65 8.18
CA LEU A 76 -10.42 -8.31 7.60
C LEU A 76 -10.79 -7.62 6.28
N ASN A 77 -10.14 -8.01 5.19
CA ASN A 77 -10.42 -7.53 3.83
C ASN A 77 -10.78 -8.73 2.94
N LEU A 78 -11.41 -8.48 1.79
CA LEU A 78 -11.84 -9.57 0.89
C LEU A 78 -10.68 -10.47 0.43
N GLY A 79 -9.47 -9.92 0.29
CA GLY A 79 -8.28 -10.69 -0.08
C GLY A 79 -7.84 -11.66 1.00
N THR A 80 -7.85 -11.25 2.27
CA THR A 80 -7.47 -12.10 3.41
C THR A 80 -8.49 -13.19 3.65
N ILE A 81 -9.78 -12.88 3.50
CA ILE A 81 -10.87 -13.88 3.50
C ILE A 81 -10.65 -14.90 2.37
N THR A 82 -10.35 -14.43 1.15
CA THR A 82 -10.07 -15.32 0.00
C THR A 82 -8.90 -16.27 0.30
N TRP A 83 -7.83 -15.76 0.88
CA TRP A 83 -6.65 -16.55 1.22
C TRP A 83 -6.92 -17.59 2.32
N VAL A 84 -7.65 -17.21 3.37
CA VAL A 84 -8.07 -18.13 4.44
C VAL A 84 -8.92 -19.27 3.87
N ILE A 85 -9.86 -18.96 2.97
CA ILE A 85 -10.68 -19.97 2.30
C ILE A 85 -9.80 -20.90 1.43
N ALA A 86 -8.81 -20.37 0.73
CA ALA A 86 -7.87 -21.19 -0.07
C ALA A 86 -7.05 -22.16 0.80
N ILE A 87 -6.59 -21.72 1.97
CA ILE A 87 -5.94 -22.59 2.96
C ILE A 87 -6.92 -23.67 3.42
N LEU A 88 -8.13 -23.27 3.80
CA LEU A 88 -9.15 -24.21 4.28
C LEU A 88 -9.50 -25.26 3.22
N LEU A 89 -9.54 -24.89 1.93
CA LEU A 89 -9.68 -25.83 0.81
C LEU A 89 -8.56 -26.87 0.78
N THR A 90 -7.33 -26.47 1.02
CA THR A 90 -6.19 -27.40 1.07
C THR A 90 -6.25 -28.29 2.31
N LEU A 91 -6.66 -27.75 3.46
CA LEU A 91 -6.90 -28.53 4.67
C LEU A 91 -7.99 -29.60 4.46
N THR A 92 -9.08 -29.29 3.76
CA THR A 92 -10.13 -30.30 3.49
C THR A 92 -9.58 -31.52 2.74
N TRP A 93 -8.59 -31.33 1.85
CA TRP A 93 -7.91 -32.43 1.18
C TRP A 93 -6.92 -33.16 2.11
N MET A 94 -6.21 -32.44 2.97
CA MET A 94 -5.28 -33.02 3.95
C MET A 94 -6.01 -33.94 4.94
N PHE A 95 -7.16 -33.50 5.44
CA PHE A 95 -8.01 -34.25 6.39
C PHE A 95 -8.99 -35.22 5.70
N ARG A 96 -8.80 -35.53 4.41
CA ARG A 96 -9.69 -36.44 3.65
C ARG A 96 -9.88 -37.83 4.27
N LYS A 97 -8.90 -38.30 5.06
CA LYS A 97 -8.96 -39.59 5.76
C LYS A 97 -9.81 -39.52 7.04
N SER A 98 -9.92 -38.35 7.65
CA SER A 98 -10.62 -38.13 8.92
C SER A 98 -12.06 -37.65 8.71
N LEU A 99 -12.30 -36.81 7.69
CA LEU A 99 -13.61 -36.21 7.43
C LEU A 99 -14.46 -37.08 6.49
N LYS A 100 -15.52 -37.70 7.03
CA LYS A 100 -16.55 -38.37 6.21
C LYS A 100 -17.25 -37.34 5.31
N GLY A 101 -17.38 -37.66 4.03
CA GLY A 101 -18.00 -36.75 3.07
C GLY A 101 -17.19 -35.49 2.75
N TRP A 102 -15.87 -35.47 3.00
CA TRP A 102 -14.99 -34.30 2.74
C TRP A 102 -15.20 -33.64 1.37
N ILE A 103 -15.55 -34.44 0.35
CA ILE A 103 -15.78 -33.94 -1.02
C ILE A 103 -16.97 -32.99 -1.11
N TYR A 104 -17.98 -33.13 -0.24
CA TYR A 104 -19.12 -32.23 -0.15
C TYR A 104 -18.67 -30.85 0.35
N TYR A 105 -17.99 -30.81 1.49
CA TYR A 105 -17.43 -29.59 2.06
C TYR A 105 -16.44 -28.90 1.12
N HIS A 106 -15.55 -29.66 0.48
CA HIS A 106 -14.61 -29.12 -0.50
C HIS A 106 -15.32 -28.43 -1.68
N ARG A 107 -16.42 -29.00 -2.18
CA ARG A 107 -17.21 -28.39 -3.27
C ARG A 107 -17.92 -27.11 -2.83
N ILE A 108 -18.56 -27.11 -1.65
CA ILE A 108 -19.21 -25.90 -1.13
C ILE A 108 -18.17 -24.79 -0.96
N LEU A 109 -17.06 -25.10 -0.31
CA LEU A 109 -16.00 -24.16 -0.06
C LEU A 109 -15.36 -23.64 -1.37
N SER A 110 -15.31 -24.46 -2.43
CA SER A 110 -14.85 -24.04 -3.76
C SER A 110 -15.78 -23.01 -4.40
N VAL A 111 -17.09 -23.15 -4.21
CA VAL A 111 -18.08 -22.18 -4.71
C VAL A 111 -17.97 -20.87 -3.94
N ILE A 112 -17.88 -20.93 -2.61
CA ILE A 112 -17.69 -19.75 -1.77
C ILE A 112 -16.38 -19.03 -2.16
N PHE A 113 -15.29 -19.78 -2.31
CA PHE A 113 -14.01 -19.26 -2.76
C PHE A 113 -14.13 -18.49 -4.07
N ALA A 114 -14.79 -19.06 -5.08
CA ALA A 114 -14.96 -18.42 -6.38
C ALA A 114 -15.75 -17.10 -6.27
N LEU A 115 -16.82 -17.07 -5.47
CA LEU A 115 -17.62 -15.86 -5.27
C LEU A 115 -16.83 -14.75 -4.58
N VAL A 116 -16.11 -15.08 -3.50
CA VAL A 116 -15.29 -14.10 -2.77
C VAL A 116 -14.13 -13.60 -3.64
N LEU A 117 -13.50 -14.49 -4.41
CA LEU A 117 -12.43 -14.11 -5.35
C LEU A 117 -12.94 -13.15 -6.42
N ILE A 118 -14.12 -13.40 -6.99
CA ILE A 118 -14.73 -12.47 -7.97
C ILE A 118 -14.99 -11.11 -7.32
N ALA A 119 -15.57 -11.08 -6.12
CA ALA A 119 -15.80 -9.84 -5.39
C ALA A 119 -14.49 -9.09 -5.09
N HIS A 120 -13.42 -9.81 -4.75
CA HIS A 120 -12.10 -9.23 -4.52
C HIS A 120 -11.52 -8.62 -5.79
N ILE A 121 -11.62 -9.31 -6.93
CA ILE A 121 -11.17 -8.78 -8.24
C ILE A 121 -11.95 -7.51 -8.59
N ILE A 122 -13.27 -7.50 -8.40
CA ILE A 122 -14.11 -6.32 -8.64
C ILE A 122 -13.67 -5.15 -7.76
N GLN A 123 -13.46 -5.39 -6.47
CA GLN A 123 -13.03 -4.37 -5.52
C GLN A 123 -11.67 -3.76 -5.91
N VAL A 124 -10.74 -4.58 -6.40
CA VAL A 124 -9.38 -4.14 -6.78
C VAL A 124 -9.35 -3.47 -8.14
N THR A 125 -10.12 -3.98 -9.11
CA THR A 125 -10.15 -3.46 -10.49
C THR A 125 -11.05 -2.23 -10.66
N GLY A 126 -11.98 -2.00 -9.72
CA GLY A 126 -12.86 -0.83 -9.76
C GLY A 126 -13.89 -0.85 -10.91
N VAL A 127 -14.04 -1.98 -11.61
CA VAL A 127 -14.87 -2.12 -12.84
C VAL A 127 -16.36 -1.79 -12.61
N PHE A 128 -16.82 -1.77 -11.35
CA PHE A 128 -18.20 -1.43 -10.98
C PHE A 128 -18.34 -0.07 -10.26
N ASN A 129 -17.31 0.76 -10.19
CA ASN A 129 -17.44 2.13 -9.71
C ASN A 129 -18.06 3.03 -10.80
N ASN A 130 -19.30 2.73 -11.22
CA ASN A 130 -20.15 3.74 -11.83
C ASN A 130 -20.80 4.54 -10.69
N LYS A 131 -20.13 5.63 -10.32
CA LYS A 131 -20.79 6.77 -9.69
C LYS A 131 -20.45 8.01 -10.51
N ASN A 132 -21.24 8.22 -11.56
CA ASN A 132 -21.68 9.57 -11.87
C ASN A 132 -22.17 10.20 -10.56
N ASN A 133 -21.49 11.26 -10.11
CA ASN A 133 -22.02 12.43 -9.41
C ASN A 133 -20.85 13.27 -8.85
N GLN A 134 -20.39 14.21 -9.67
CA GLN A 134 -19.91 15.51 -9.19
C GLN A 134 -21.10 16.22 -8.51
N PRO A 135 -20.86 16.98 -7.42
CA PRO A 135 -20.78 18.43 -7.63
C PRO A 135 -19.54 19.08 -7.00
N LEU A 136 -19.08 20.13 -7.68
CA LEU A 136 -18.21 21.18 -7.17
C LEU A 136 -18.92 21.96 -6.04
N GLY A 137 -18.12 22.55 -5.15
CA GLY A 137 -18.42 23.88 -4.60
C GLY A 137 -18.31 24.03 -3.08
N ASP A 138 -17.51 25.04 -2.71
CA ASP A 138 -17.50 25.82 -1.46
C ASP A 138 -16.56 25.35 -0.33
N THR A 139 -15.34 25.89 -0.25
CA THR A 139 -14.91 27.22 0.25
C THR A 139 -15.02 27.40 1.78
N ASN A 140 -13.84 27.59 2.37
CA ASN A 140 -13.52 28.28 3.63
C ASN A 140 -14.10 27.73 4.94
N LYS A 141 -13.20 27.41 5.89
CA LYS A 141 -13.05 28.12 7.20
C LYS A 141 -12.28 27.25 8.22
N ALA A 142 -11.02 27.59 8.46
CA ALA A 142 -10.43 27.52 9.81
C ALA A 142 -11.06 28.66 10.66
N PRO A 143 -11.01 28.70 12.01
CA PRO A 143 -10.06 28.04 12.92
C PRO A 143 -10.68 27.52 14.25
N GLN A 144 -9.89 26.83 15.09
CA GLN A 144 -9.42 27.33 16.40
C GLN A 144 -8.89 26.22 17.32
N GLN A 145 -7.80 26.60 18.00
CA GLN A 145 -7.15 25.92 19.11
C GLN A 145 -8.04 25.98 20.36
N GLU A 146 -8.00 24.93 21.17
CA GLU A 146 -8.57 24.92 22.52
C GLU A 146 -7.44 24.74 23.54
N SER A 147 -7.47 25.64 24.52
CA SER A 147 -6.59 25.77 25.69
C SER A 147 -6.79 24.62 26.67
N ASN A 148 -5.83 24.42 27.59
CA ASN A 148 -6.11 24.49 29.04
C ASN A 148 -4.83 24.37 29.93
N ASN A 149 -4.61 25.44 30.69
CA ASN A 149 -4.31 25.53 32.13
C ASN A 149 -2.88 25.33 32.71
N THR A 150 -2.40 26.46 33.27
CA THR A 150 -1.30 26.74 34.24
C THR A 150 -1.66 26.28 35.68
N PRO A 151 -0.79 26.34 36.72
CA PRO A 151 -0.36 27.63 37.34
C PRO A 151 1.07 27.71 37.98
N SER A 152 1.60 28.95 37.97
CA SER A 152 2.45 29.61 39.00
C SER A 152 3.88 29.08 39.29
N ALA A 153 4.90 29.88 39.63
CA ALA A 153 5.02 31.30 39.97
C ALA A 153 6.52 31.71 39.95
N ASN A 154 6.72 33.04 40.00
CA ASN A 154 7.89 33.80 40.47
C ASN A 154 9.01 34.20 39.47
N VAL A 155 8.88 35.46 39.05
CA VAL A 155 9.94 36.40 38.65
C VAL A 155 10.64 36.93 39.91
N PRO A 156 11.95 37.22 39.85
CA PRO A 156 12.37 38.60 40.13
C PRO A 156 13.23 39.21 39.02
N ASN A 157 12.93 40.47 38.74
CA ASN A 157 13.59 41.39 37.82
C ASN A 157 14.94 41.88 38.38
N THR A 158 15.96 42.03 37.54
CA THR A 158 17.06 42.98 37.79
C THR A 158 17.69 43.46 36.47
N ASN A 159 17.44 44.73 36.14
CA ASN A 159 18.18 45.52 35.13
C ASN A 159 19.49 46.04 35.73
N ILE A 160 20.59 46.13 34.94
CA ILE A 160 21.61 47.22 34.85
C ILE A 160 22.47 46.99 33.56
N PRO A 161 23.01 48.03 32.86
CA PRO A 161 23.19 48.06 31.40
C PRO A 161 24.64 48.00 30.85
N ASN A 162 24.73 47.88 29.51
CA ASN A 162 25.77 48.32 28.55
C ASN A 162 27.26 48.01 28.81
N SER A 163 27.92 47.29 27.89
CA SER A 163 29.29 47.61 27.44
C SER A 163 29.80 46.71 26.28
N ARG A 164 30.08 47.37 25.14
CA ARG A 164 31.15 47.11 24.14
C ARG A 164 31.05 45.88 23.19
N ASN A 165 30.88 46.17 21.90
CA ASN A 165 31.33 45.37 20.74
C ASN A 165 32.87 45.46 20.65
N PRO A 166 33.64 44.45 20.17
CA PRO A 166 33.66 44.12 18.73
C PRO A 166 33.87 42.63 18.39
N SER A 167 33.35 42.20 17.24
CA SER A 167 34.10 41.53 16.15
C SER A 167 33.21 40.53 15.37
N PRO A 168 33.16 40.61 14.02
CA PRO A 168 32.43 39.66 13.21
C PRO A 168 33.22 38.37 13.07
N ASN A 169 32.87 37.34 13.85
CA ASN A 169 33.28 35.98 13.56
C ASN A 169 32.48 35.45 12.36
N THR A 170 32.91 35.84 11.16
CA THR A 170 32.44 35.25 9.92
C THR A 170 33.09 33.88 9.76
N ASN A 171 32.66 32.91 10.57
CA ASN A 171 32.69 31.51 10.16
C ASN A 171 31.60 31.38 9.09
N THR A 172 31.91 31.75 7.84
CA THR A 172 31.07 31.42 6.69
C THR A 172 31.08 29.90 6.54
N LYS A 173 30.23 29.22 7.30
CA LYS A 173 29.69 27.92 6.90
C LYS A 173 29.18 28.17 5.48
N GLN A 174 29.81 27.55 4.48
CA GLN A 174 29.36 27.70 3.09
C GLN A 174 27.89 27.31 3.07
N GLN A 175 27.03 28.29 2.79
CA GLN A 175 25.59 28.13 2.79
C GLN A 175 25.25 27.17 1.65
N LYS A 176 24.70 26.00 1.98
CA LYS A 176 24.39 24.97 0.99
C LYS A 176 23.07 25.26 0.28
N TYR A 177 22.12 25.87 0.98
CA TYR A 177 20.79 26.17 0.47
C TYR A 177 20.42 27.65 0.66
N ARG A 178 19.73 28.20 -0.33
CA ARG A 178 19.02 29.47 -0.20
C ARG A 178 17.80 29.29 0.71
N ASP A 179 17.59 30.26 1.59
CA ASP A 179 16.41 30.30 2.45
C ASP A 179 15.16 30.57 1.61
N GLY A 180 14.06 29.89 1.94
CA GLY A 180 12.80 30.01 1.19
C GLY A 180 11.92 28.78 1.29
N THR A 181 10.82 28.78 0.54
CA THR A 181 9.95 27.60 0.36
C THR A 181 10.02 27.12 -1.07
N TYR A 182 10.37 25.85 -1.26
CA TYR A 182 10.60 25.23 -2.56
C TYR A 182 9.64 24.07 -2.76
N THR A 183 9.06 23.98 -3.94
CA THR A 183 8.17 22.88 -4.30
C THR A 183 8.90 21.83 -5.11
N GLY A 184 8.67 20.57 -4.78
CA GLY A 184 9.19 19.42 -5.49
C GLY A 184 8.07 18.47 -5.88
N VAL A 185 8.19 17.88 -7.06
CA VAL A 185 7.24 16.90 -7.58
C VAL A 185 7.99 15.61 -7.85
N ALA A 186 7.40 14.48 -7.47
CA ALA A 186 7.91 13.17 -7.82
C ALA A 186 6.77 12.15 -7.98
N THR A 187 7.14 10.94 -8.35
CA THR A 187 6.24 9.80 -8.45
C THR A 187 6.40 8.93 -7.21
N GLY A 188 5.29 8.71 -6.48
CA GLY A 188 5.23 7.78 -5.36
C GLY A 188 4.69 6.42 -5.78
N TYR A 189 3.72 5.90 -5.05
CA TYR A 189 2.87 4.82 -5.53
C TYR A 189 2.03 5.28 -6.73
N ASN A 190 1.58 6.54 -6.72
CA ASN A 190 0.90 7.21 -7.82
C ASN A 190 1.72 8.42 -8.32
N PRO A 191 1.51 8.86 -9.59
CA PRO A 191 2.17 10.05 -10.12
C PRO A 191 1.67 11.34 -9.45
N ASN A 192 2.40 12.43 -9.67
CA ASN A 192 2.04 13.80 -9.25
C ASN A 192 1.95 14.00 -7.74
N LEU A 193 2.92 13.46 -6.98
CA LEU A 193 3.09 13.78 -5.57
C LEU A 193 3.89 15.08 -5.44
N THR A 194 3.26 16.12 -4.89
CA THR A 194 3.87 17.44 -4.71
C THR A 194 4.09 17.74 -3.24
N VAL A 195 5.31 18.16 -2.90
CA VAL A 195 5.69 18.60 -1.55
C VAL A 195 6.22 20.04 -1.59
N ALA A 196 6.02 20.78 -0.51
CA ALA A 196 6.63 22.07 -0.24
C ALA A 196 7.58 21.94 0.94
N VAL A 197 8.82 22.41 0.76
CA VAL A 197 9.91 22.32 1.75
C VAL A 197 10.35 23.73 2.12
N THR A 198 10.33 24.06 3.41
CA THR A 198 10.78 25.36 3.92
C THR A 198 12.17 25.23 4.53
N ILE A 199 13.10 26.07 4.05
CA ILE A 199 14.50 26.11 4.47
C ILE A 199 14.79 27.47 5.11
N LYS A 200 15.45 27.46 6.27
CA LYS A 200 15.92 28.66 6.96
C LYS A 200 17.29 28.40 7.58
N ASN A 201 18.26 29.29 7.33
CA ASN A 201 19.63 29.16 7.80
C ASN A 201 20.23 27.78 7.50
N ASP A 202 20.04 27.29 6.27
CA ASP A 202 20.52 25.96 5.82
C ASP A 202 19.84 24.75 6.48
N ILE A 203 18.74 24.97 7.22
CA ILE A 203 18.00 23.94 7.95
C ILE A 203 16.59 23.78 7.35
N ILE A 204 16.18 22.54 7.11
CA ILE A 204 14.82 22.16 6.74
C ILE A 204 13.93 22.31 7.97
N THR A 205 13.02 23.28 7.95
CA THR A 205 12.15 23.61 9.08
C THR A 205 10.74 23.05 8.94
N ASN A 206 10.29 22.82 7.71
CA ASN A 206 8.96 22.30 7.44
C ASN A 206 8.92 21.53 6.12
N ILE A 207 8.08 20.50 6.05
CA ILE A 207 7.78 19.73 4.85
C ILE A 207 6.27 19.49 4.84
N GLN A 208 5.58 20.05 3.85
CA GLN A 208 4.14 19.92 3.68
C GLN A 208 3.82 19.17 2.39
N ILE A 209 2.87 18.25 2.44
CA ILE A 209 2.33 17.59 1.25
C ILE A 209 1.24 18.49 0.68
N VAL A 210 1.47 19.01 -0.53
CA VAL A 210 0.60 19.99 -1.20
C VAL A 210 -0.48 19.29 -2.00
N SER A 211 -0.12 18.24 -2.74
CA SER A 211 -1.06 17.46 -3.53
C SER A 211 -0.57 16.03 -3.68
N SER A 212 -1.48 15.06 -3.74
CA SER A 212 -1.14 13.68 -3.98
C SER A 212 -2.31 12.90 -4.58
N ASN A 213 -2.02 11.99 -5.50
CA ASN A 213 -2.98 11.00 -6.00
C ASN A 213 -2.87 9.66 -5.24
N GLU A 214 -2.15 9.62 -4.12
CA GLU A 214 -1.95 8.45 -3.27
C GLU A 214 -3.27 7.99 -2.64
N THR A 215 -3.67 6.73 -2.86
CA THR A 215 -4.95 6.23 -2.33
C THR A 215 -4.84 5.78 -0.87
N ARG A 216 -3.67 5.29 -0.46
CA ARG A 216 -3.39 4.77 0.90
C ARG A 216 -1.91 4.94 1.27
N PRO A 217 -1.45 6.18 1.50
CA PRO A 217 -0.04 6.42 1.85
C PRO A 217 0.37 5.85 3.23
N ARG A 218 -0.59 5.28 3.99
CA ARG A 218 -0.42 4.91 5.40
C ARG A 218 0.23 6.07 6.17
N ASN A 219 1.19 5.76 7.02
CA ASN A 219 1.90 6.70 7.86
C ASN A 219 3.06 7.37 7.10
N ALA A 220 3.29 7.09 5.80
CA ALA A 220 4.40 7.71 5.08
C ALA A 220 4.28 9.24 5.05
N PHE A 221 3.06 9.76 4.96
CA PHE A 221 2.79 11.20 4.88
C PHE A 221 3.07 11.96 6.17
N SER A 222 3.08 11.28 7.32
CA SER A 222 3.44 11.88 8.61
C SER A 222 4.88 11.53 9.02
N VAL A 223 5.27 10.27 8.88
CA VAL A 223 6.56 9.75 9.37
C VAL A 223 7.72 10.27 8.53
N ILE A 224 7.63 10.19 7.19
CA ILE A 224 8.78 10.53 6.33
C ILE A 224 9.13 12.03 6.42
N PRO A 225 8.18 12.97 6.32
CA PRO A 225 8.47 14.38 6.57
C PRO A 225 9.13 14.64 7.93
N SER A 226 8.61 14.03 8.99
CA SER A 226 9.16 14.18 10.35
C SER A 226 10.59 13.63 10.45
N GLU A 227 10.85 12.44 9.91
CA GLU A 227 12.19 11.84 9.92
C GLU A 227 13.19 12.67 9.11
N ILE A 228 12.78 13.20 7.96
CA ILE A 228 13.66 14.07 7.14
C ILE A 228 14.01 15.36 7.89
N ILE A 229 13.04 15.98 8.57
CA ILE A 229 13.29 17.18 9.39
C ILE A 229 14.24 16.85 10.55
N GLN A 230 14.10 15.69 11.20
CA GLN A 230 15.00 15.30 12.29
C GLN A 230 16.41 14.95 11.80
N ALA A 231 16.51 14.23 10.68
CA ALA A 231 17.78 13.80 10.11
C ALA A 231 18.47 14.88 9.27
N GLN A 232 17.74 15.95 8.89
CA GLN A 232 18.18 16.96 7.92
C GLN A 232 18.70 16.34 6.61
N SER A 233 18.08 15.24 6.19
CA SER A 233 18.51 14.41 5.06
C SER A 233 17.34 13.64 4.47
N THR A 234 17.33 13.44 3.15
CA THR A 234 16.35 12.58 2.48
C THR A 234 16.66 11.09 2.63
N ASN A 235 17.86 10.73 3.11
CA ASN A 235 18.27 9.36 3.35
C ASN A 235 17.73 8.81 4.69
N VAL A 236 16.40 8.70 4.79
CA VAL A 236 15.71 8.10 5.95
C VAL A 236 15.13 6.73 5.58
N ALA A 237 14.74 5.94 6.57
CA ALA A 237 14.14 4.63 6.31
C ALA A 237 12.78 4.79 5.61
N ALA A 238 12.38 3.80 4.80
CA ALA A 238 11.03 3.80 4.24
C ALA A 238 10.04 3.19 5.25
N VAL A 239 8.82 3.71 5.31
CA VAL A 239 7.77 3.14 6.16
C VAL A 239 7.37 1.77 5.61
N SER A 240 7.32 0.76 6.49
CA SER A 240 6.96 -0.61 6.11
C SER A 240 5.66 -0.66 5.32
N ARG A 241 5.71 -1.40 4.20
CA ARG A 241 4.65 -1.54 3.19
C ARG A 241 4.28 -0.23 2.47
N ALA A 242 4.76 0.94 2.87
CA ALA A 242 4.56 2.21 2.18
C ALA A 242 5.83 2.68 1.47
N THR A 243 6.65 1.74 0.98
CA THR A 243 7.98 2.02 0.42
C THR A 243 7.95 2.98 -0.76
N ARG A 244 7.00 2.80 -1.69
CA ARG A 244 6.89 3.68 -2.88
C ARG A 244 6.45 5.09 -2.52
N SER A 245 5.39 5.22 -1.72
CA SER A 245 4.96 6.53 -1.23
C SER A 245 6.07 7.19 -0.41
N SER A 246 6.79 6.43 0.41
CA SER A 246 7.94 6.93 1.19
C SER A 246 9.06 7.43 0.29
N ASN A 247 9.44 6.67 -0.73
CA ASN A 247 10.48 7.07 -1.67
C ASN A 247 10.02 8.26 -2.53
N GLY A 248 8.76 8.29 -2.97
CA GLY A 248 8.20 9.44 -3.67
C GLY A 248 8.28 10.72 -2.84
N ILE A 249 8.02 10.67 -1.54
CA ILE A 249 8.19 11.84 -0.65
C ILE A 249 9.68 12.24 -0.58
N LYS A 250 10.59 11.27 -0.38
CA LYS A 250 12.04 11.55 -0.33
C LYS A 250 12.53 12.18 -1.64
N ASP A 251 12.08 11.67 -2.78
CA ASP A 251 12.43 12.16 -4.11
C ASP A 251 11.83 13.54 -4.36
N ALA A 252 10.57 13.76 -3.97
CA ALA A 252 9.94 15.07 -4.09
C ALA A 252 10.66 16.12 -3.22
N VAL A 253 11.06 15.74 -1.99
CA VAL A 253 11.87 16.62 -1.12
C VAL A 253 13.25 16.86 -1.74
N SER A 254 13.91 15.83 -2.26
CA SER A 254 15.19 15.96 -2.97
C SER A 254 15.10 16.94 -4.14
N ASN A 255 14.02 16.85 -4.92
CA ASN A 255 13.74 17.76 -6.04
C ASN A 255 13.43 19.19 -5.59
N ALA A 256 12.89 19.38 -4.38
CA ALA A 256 12.74 20.72 -3.79
C ALA A 256 14.09 21.28 -3.33
N LEU A 257 14.91 20.46 -2.67
CA LEU A 257 16.24 20.84 -2.18
C LEU A 257 17.21 21.17 -3.32
N SER A 258 17.14 20.45 -4.44
CA SER A 258 17.99 20.74 -5.61
C SER A 258 17.71 22.12 -6.22
N LYS A 259 16.46 22.61 -6.14
CA LYS A 259 16.09 23.98 -6.54
C LYS A 259 16.58 25.05 -5.57
N ALA A 260 16.87 24.66 -4.32
CA ALA A 260 17.36 25.56 -3.28
C ALA A 260 18.90 25.60 -3.21
N ALA A 261 19.59 24.63 -3.80
CA ALA A 261 21.05 24.53 -3.75
C ALA A 261 21.74 25.74 -4.40
N ILE A 262 22.88 26.14 -3.84
CA ILE A 262 23.76 27.22 -4.33
C ILE A 262 24.93 26.66 -5.10
#